data_AF-A0A1V8TL63-F1
#
_entry.id   AF-A0A1V8TL63-F1
#
_cell.length_a   1.000
_cell.length_b   1.000
_cell.length_c   1.000
_cell.angle_alpha   90.00
_cell.angle_beta   90.00
_cell.angle_gamma   90.00
#
_symmetry.space_group_name_H-M   'P 1'
#
loop_
_entity.id
_entity.type
_entity.pdbx_description
1 polymer ?
#
loop_
_entity_poly.entity_id
_entity_poly.type
_entity_poly.pdbx_seq_one_letter_code
_entity_poly.pdbx_strand_id
1 'polypeptide(L)'
;MAQPKWHAPPENAASRGADISIYNSLTSGKVPFDALTETVSWYACGPTVYDDAHLGHARNYVSTDIIRRILQDYFKFDVNFVMNITDVDDKIIIAAREQHVLDQWLAGRTSVDDEVRKITADAFAWFVKKRLPDVSEHPVSTNYVDGFEQSYGHVLQGKSTANDGTPPGDDEAKVKRYHKEALAALNALEAGDLDLQTFIEGASS
;
A
#
# COMPACT_ATOMS: atom_id res chain seq x y z
N MET A 1 23.73 -6.28 -7.94
CA MET A 1 24.84 -5.33 -7.70
C MET A 1 25.42 -5.65 -6.32
N ALA A 2 26.75 -5.70 -6.17
CA ALA A 2 27.34 -5.85 -4.84
C ALA A 2 27.11 -4.57 -4.03
N GLN A 3 26.74 -4.70 -2.75
CA GLN A 3 26.59 -3.52 -1.89
C GLN A 3 27.94 -2.80 -1.72
N PRO A 4 27.96 -1.46 -1.68
CA PRO A 4 29.19 -0.72 -1.43
C PRO A 4 29.73 -1.05 -0.04
N LYS A 5 31.05 -1.07 0.10
CA LYS A 5 31.70 -1.28 1.39
C LYS A 5 31.37 -0.11 2.32
N TRP A 6 30.88 -0.41 3.52
CA TRP A 6 30.66 0.61 4.55
C TRP A 6 31.99 1.03 5.19
N HIS A 7 32.11 2.33 5.50
CA HIS A 7 33.23 2.92 6.21
C HIS A 7 32.69 3.69 7.41
N ALA A 8 33.26 3.46 8.59
CA ALA A 8 32.91 4.21 9.79
C ALA A 8 33.30 5.69 9.62
N PRO A 9 32.56 6.63 10.24
CA PRO A 9 32.97 8.03 10.30
C PRO A 9 34.37 8.14 10.94
N PRO A 10 35.24 9.04 10.47
CA PRO A 10 36.50 9.30 11.15
C PRO A 10 36.22 9.89 12.54
N GLU A 11 37.02 9.50 13.54
CA GLU A 11 36.99 10.17 14.85
C GLU A 11 37.23 11.67 14.64
N ASN A 12 36.29 12.51 15.08
CA ASN A 12 36.41 13.95 14.96
C ASN A 12 35.90 14.63 16.25
N ALA A 13 36.26 15.91 16.43
CA ALA A 13 35.88 16.69 17.61
C ALA A 13 34.36 16.93 17.76
N ALA A 14 33.58 16.63 16.72
CA ALA A 14 32.12 16.72 16.72
C ALA A 14 31.44 15.38 17.06
N SER A 15 32.20 14.30 17.30
CA SER A 15 31.65 13.04 17.81
C SER A 15 31.12 13.26 19.22
N ARG A 16 29.83 13.58 19.28
CA ARG A 16 29.07 13.52 20.52
C ARG A 16 28.90 12.04 20.79
N GLY A 17 29.73 11.48 21.67
CA GLY A 17 29.68 10.10 22.16
C GLY A 17 28.39 9.77 22.94
N ALA A 18 27.24 10.07 22.33
CA ALA A 18 25.95 9.62 22.79
C ALA A 18 25.92 8.10 22.62
N ASP A 19 25.46 7.39 23.66
CA ASP A 19 25.30 5.94 23.62
C ASP A 19 24.08 5.56 22.76
N ILE A 20 24.23 5.76 21.45
CA ILE A 20 23.22 5.50 20.44
C ILE A 20 23.79 4.45 19.48
N SER A 21 23.03 3.38 19.29
CA SER A 21 23.32 2.37 18.27
C SER A 21 22.19 2.34 17.25
N ILE A 22 22.54 2.39 15.96
CA ILE A 22 21.59 2.28 14.85
C ILE A 22 21.81 0.98 14.09
N TYR A 23 20.73 0.38 13.56
CA TYR A 23 20.86 -0.75 12.65
C TYR A 23 21.25 -0.25 11.26
N ASN A 24 22.39 -0.72 10.76
CA ASN A 24 22.89 -0.36 9.44
C ASN A 24 22.70 -1.55 8.47
N SER A 25 21.81 -1.37 7.49
CA SER A 25 21.51 -2.41 6.49
C SER A 25 22.70 -2.77 5.58
N LEU A 26 23.75 -1.93 5.49
CA LEU A 26 24.98 -2.26 4.75
C LEU A 26 25.88 -3.26 5.49
N THR A 27 25.75 -3.33 6.82
CA THR A 27 26.52 -4.26 7.67
C THR A 27 25.63 -5.36 8.26
N SER A 28 24.31 -5.28 8.04
CA SER A 28 23.30 -6.16 8.64
C SER A 28 23.39 -6.24 10.18
N GLY A 29 23.83 -5.16 10.82
CA GLY A 29 24.13 -5.14 12.25
C GLY A 29 23.98 -3.76 12.88
N LYS A 30 24.05 -3.72 14.21
CA LYS A 30 24.07 -2.46 14.95
C LYS A 30 25.47 -1.85 14.90
N VAL A 31 25.53 -0.55 14.65
CA VAL A 31 26.75 0.26 14.69
C VAL A 31 26.53 1.48 15.58
N PRO A 32 27.57 2.02 16.22
CA PRO A 32 27.48 3.31 16.90
C PRO A 32 26.99 4.40 15.93
N PHE A 33 26.15 5.30 16.43
CA PHE A 33 25.74 6.48 15.69
C PHE A 33 26.67 7.64 16.03
N ASP A 34 27.45 8.06 15.04
CA ASP A 34 28.32 9.23 15.13
C ASP A 34 27.97 10.21 14.01
N ALA A 35 27.73 11.46 14.38
CA ALA A 35 27.48 12.53 13.41
C ALA A 35 28.79 12.92 12.71
N LEU A 36 28.75 13.02 11.38
CA LEU A 36 29.92 13.43 10.59
C LEU A 36 30.30 14.91 10.84
N THR A 37 29.31 15.75 11.15
CA THR A 37 29.44 17.18 11.43
C THR A 37 28.54 17.57 12.61
N GLU A 38 28.56 18.83 13.05
CA GLU A 38 27.66 19.32 14.10
C GLU A 38 26.17 19.13 13.76
N THR A 39 25.82 19.21 12.46
CA THR A 39 24.48 18.93 11.95
C THR A 39 24.38 17.50 11.42
N VAL A 40 23.38 16.76 11.89
CA VAL A 40 22.98 15.46 11.36
C VAL A 40 22.12 15.68 10.11
N SER A 41 22.68 15.36 8.94
CA SER A 41 21.92 15.37 7.68
C SER A 41 21.24 14.03 7.47
N TRP A 42 19.92 14.04 7.32
CA TRP A 42 19.12 12.83 7.18
C TRP A 42 18.13 12.94 6.01
N TYR A 43 18.22 12.01 5.07
CA TYR A 43 17.27 11.85 3.98
C TYR A 43 16.37 10.63 4.21
N ALA A 44 15.07 10.78 3.91
CA ALA A 44 14.13 9.68 3.80
C ALA A 44 13.36 9.76 2.47
N CYS A 45 13.09 8.61 1.86
CA CYS A 45 12.21 8.53 0.69
C CYS A 45 10.77 8.85 1.11
N GLY A 46 10.14 9.82 0.45
CA GLY A 46 8.71 10.10 0.62
C GLY A 46 7.83 9.36 -0.38
N PRO A 47 6.53 9.73 -0.47
CA PRO A 47 5.54 8.99 -1.24
C PRO A 47 5.64 9.25 -2.74
N THR A 48 5.13 8.30 -3.52
CA THR A 48 4.66 8.53 -4.89
C THR A 48 3.17 8.84 -4.84
N VAL A 49 2.77 10.05 -5.24
CA VAL A 49 1.41 10.59 -5.03
C VAL A 49 0.42 10.15 -6.12
N TYR A 50 0.27 8.84 -6.32
CA TYR A 50 -0.68 8.27 -7.29
C TYR A 50 -2.03 7.89 -6.67
N ASP A 51 -2.12 7.83 -5.35
CA ASP A 51 -3.28 7.41 -4.56
C ASP A 51 -3.22 8.05 -3.17
N ASP A 52 -4.31 7.95 -2.40
CA ASP A 52 -4.43 8.50 -1.07
C ASP A 52 -3.46 7.87 -0.06
N ALA A 53 -3.06 8.68 0.93
CA ALA A 53 -2.17 8.22 1.98
C ALA A 53 -2.86 7.20 2.90
N HIS A 54 -2.48 5.93 2.80
CA HIS A 54 -2.96 4.87 3.70
C HIS A 54 -2.11 4.68 4.97
N LEU A 55 -2.57 3.84 5.91
CA LEU A 55 -1.90 3.56 7.19
C LEU A 55 -0.44 3.09 7.06
N GLY A 56 -0.10 2.37 5.98
CA GLY A 56 1.29 2.02 5.68
C GLY A 56 2.23 3.23 5.55
N HIS A 57 1.80 4.29 4.87
CA HIS A 57 2.54 5.56 4.79
C HIS A 57 2.64 6.23 6.16
N ALA A 58 1.50 6.30 6.87
CA ALA A 58 1.43 6.91 8.19
C ALA A 58 2.41 6.25 9.18
N ARG A 59 2.50 4.91 9.19
CA ARG A 59 3.45 4.18 10.05
C ARG A 59 4.89 4.61 9.81
N ASN A 60 5.29 4.75 8.54
CA ASN A 60 6.65 5.14 8.19
C ASN A 60 6.93 6.58 8.67
N TYR A 61 6.06 7.53 8.32
CA TYR A 61 6.23 8.94 8.69
C TYR A 61 6.24 9.15 10.19
N VAL A 62 5.35 8.48 10.93
CA VAL A 62 5.33 8.54 12.40
C VAL A 62 6.61 7.97 12.99
N SER A 63 7.10 6.83 12.49
CA SER A 63 8.34 6.22 12.99
C SER A 63 9.55 7.13 12.74
N THR A 64 9.65 7.71 11.54
CA THR A 64 10.68 8.69 11.18
C THR A 64 10.58 9.94 12.06
N ASP A 65 9.37 10.46 12.30
CA ASP A 65 9.14 11.63 13.15
C ASP A 65 9.56 11.38 14.61
N ILE A 66 9.24 10.20 15.15
CA ILE A 66 9.65 9.80 16.50
C ILE A 66 11.18 9.76 16.60
N ILE A 67 11.87 9.13 15.65
CA ILE A 67 13.34 9.09 15.63
C ILE A 67 13.92 10.50 15.55
N ARG A 68 13.36 11.36 14.69
CA ARG A 68 13.77 12.76 14.54
C ARG A 68 13.67 13.51 15.87
N ARG A 69 12.53 13.39 16.56
CA ARG A 69 12.31 13.99 17.88
C ARG A 69 13.25 13.44 18.94
N ILE A 70 13.54 12.15 18.94
CA ILE A 70 14.53 11.58 19.87
C ILE A 70 15.92 12.20 19.63
N LEU A 71 16.36 12.31 18.39
CA LEU A 71 17.66 12.91 18.06
C LEU A 71 17.71 14.42 18.42
N GLN A 72 16.68 15.19 18.06
CA GLN A 72 16.62 16.64 18.29
C GLN A 72 16.33 16.99 19.76
N ASP A 73 15.29 16.40 20.36
CA ASP A 73 14.77 16.84 21.64
C ASP A 73 15.44 16.15 22.83
N TYR A 74 15.80 14.87 22.71
CA TYR A 74 16.47 14.13 23.80
C TYR A 74 17.99 14.25 23.71
N PHE A 75 18.57 13.91 22.56
CA PHE A 75 20.03 13.94 22.38
C PHE A 75 20.60 15.31 21.94
N LYS A 76 19.72 16.29 21.66
CA LYS A 76 20.11 17.67 21.31
C LYS A 76 20.99 17.77 20.07
N PHE A 77 20.83 16.86 19.10
CA PHE A 77 21.44 17.00 17.79
C PHE A 77 20.74 18.12 17.00
N ASP A 78 21.54 18.90 16.28
CA ASP A 78 21.00 19.69 15.17
C ASP A 78 20.71 18.74 14.01
N VAL A 79 19.45 18.62 13.60
CA VAL A 79 19.04 17.65 12.57
C VAL A 79 18.45 18.41 11.39
N ASN A 80 19.09 18.26 10.23
CA ASN A 80 18.57 18.66 8.94
C ASN A 80 17.91 17.44 8.27
N PHE A 81 16.58 17.37 8.34
CA PHE A 81 15.79 16.27 7.79
C PHE A 81 15.14 16.67 6.47
N VAL A 82 15.37 15.87 5.42
CA VAL A 82 14.82 16.08 4.08
C VAL A 82 14.04 14.85 3.65
N MET A 83 12.84 15.06 3.11
CA MET A 83 12.02 14.02 2.48
C MET A 83 11.57 14.51 1.11
N ASN A 84 11.71 13.66 0.08
CA ASN A 84 11.23 13.99 -1.26
C ASN A 84 9.73 13.71 -1.41
N ILE A 85 9.12 14.24 -2.48
CA ILE A 85 7.83 13.78 -2.99
C ILE A 85 8.07 13.35 -4.43
N THR A 86 7.60 12.17 -4.81
CA THR A 86 7.64 11.70 -6.19
C THR A 86 6.32 12.08 -6.86
N ASP A 87 6.32 13.20 -7.57
CA ASP A 87 5.17 13.77 -8.29
C ASP A 87 5.12 13.37 -9.78
N VAL A 88 6.17 12.70 -10.27
CA VAL A 88 6.24 12.13 -11.62
C VAL A 88 6.74 10.68 -11.54
N ASP A 89 5.87 9.74 -11.91
CA ASP A 89 6.13 8.29 -11.94
C ASP A 89 5.15 7.61 -12.91
N ASP A 90 5.52 6.47 -13.49
CA ASP A 90 4.63 5.71 -14.38
C ASP A 90 3.29 5.36 -13.71
N LYS A 91 3.28 5.10 -12.41
CA LYS A 91 2.07 4.82 -11.64
C LYS A 91 1.10 6.00 -11.62
N ILE A 92 1.62 7.23 -11.53
CA ILE A 92 0.81 8.45 -11.56
C ILE A 92 0.17 8.62 -12.94
N ILE A 93 0.95 8.38 -14.00
CA ILE A 93 0.46 8.50 -15.38
C ILE A 93 -0.64 7.48 -15.67
N ILE A 94 -0.47 6.23 -15.21
CA ILE A 94 -1.46 5.17 -15.40
C ILE A 94 -2.74 5.50 -14.63
N ALA A 95 -2.64 5.83 -13.34
CA ALA A 95 -3.80 6.16 -12.50
C ALA A 95 -4.61 7.33 -13.07
N ALA A 96 -3.93 8.41 -13.49
CA ALA A 96 -4.58 9.58 -14.08
C ALA A 96 -5.33 9.24 -15.38
N ARG A 97 -4.78 8.35 -16.22
CA ARG A 97 -5.45 7.90 -17.47
C ARG A 97 -6.67 7.04 -17.17
N GLU A 98 -6.56 6.11 -16.25
CA GLU A 98 -7.66 5.23 -15.85
C GLU A 98 -8.83 6.06 -15.30
N GLN A 99 -8.56 7.01 -14.39
CA GLN A 99 -9.56 7.93 -13.87
C GLN A 99 -10.20 8.78 -14.97
N HIS A 100 -9.38 9.34 -15.87
CA HIS A 100 -9.91 10.19 -16.94
C HIS A 100 -10.84 9.44 -17.90
N VAL A 101 -10.52 8.18 -18.23
CA VAL A 101 -11.38 7.34 -19.07
C VAL A 101 -12.70 7.04 -18.36
N LEU A 102 -12.65 6.74 -17.07
CA LEU A 102 -13.85 6.51 -16.26
C LEU A 102 -14.72 7.77 -16.19
N ASP A 103 -14.14 8.93 -15.89
CA ASP A 103 -14.85 10.21 -15.80
C ASP A 103 -15.56 10.56 -17.12
N GLN A 104 -14.87 10.38 -18.25
CA GLN A 104 -15.48 10.60 -19.57
C GLN A 104 -16.65 9.66 -19.83
N TRP A 105 -16.51 8.39 -19.47
CA TRP A 105 -17.57 7.40 -19.66
C TRP A 105 -18.77 7.67 -18.75
N LEU A 106 -18.56 8.17 -17.54
CA LEU A 106 -19.60 8.55 -16.58
C LEU A 106 -20.32 9.86 -16.95
N ALA A 107 -19.61 10.84 -17.52
CA ALA A 107 -20.18 12.16 -17.85
C ALA A 107 -21.41 12.11 -18.78
N GLY A 108 -21.53 11.05 -19.58
CA GLY A 108 -22.67 10.82 -20.48
C GLY A 108 -23.86 10.12 -19.84
N ARG A 109 -23.81 9.77 -18.54
CA ARG A 109 -24.80 8.90 -17.89
C ARG A 109 -25.52 9.60 -16.75
N THR A 110 -26.79 9.24 -16.57
CA THR A 110 -27.68 9.81 -15.53
C THR A 110 -28.28 8.75 -14.62
N SER A 111 -28.17 7.46 -14.98
CA SER A 111 -28.78 6.34 -14.27
C SER A 111 -27.98 5.06 -14.43
N VAL A 112 -28.23 4.08 -13.57
CA VAL A 112 -27.67 2.73 -13.66
C VAL A 112 -28.51 1.91 -14.66
N ASP A 113 -28.13 1.95 -15.94
CA ASP A 113 -28.77 1.17 -17.00
C ASP A 113 -28.13 -0.24 -17.14
N ASP A 114 -28.68 -1.04 -18.05
CA ASP A 114 -28.18 -2.40 -18.34
C ASP A 114 -26.72 -2.39 -18.81
N GLU A 115 -26.28 -1.33 -19.49
CA GLU A 115 -24.91 -1.21 -19.97
C GLU A 115 -23.94 -0.97 -18.79
N VAL A 116 -24.31 -0.09 -17.85
CA VAL A 116 -23.56 0.14 -16.61
C VAL A 116 -23.44 -1.16 -15.83
N ARG A 117 -24.55 -1.86 -15.59
CA ARG A 117 -24.52 -3.14 -14.85
C ARG A 117 -23.68 -4.18 -15.55
N LYS A 118 -23.78 -4.29 -16.88
CA LYS A 118 -22.98 -5.22 -17.67
C LYS A 118 -21.48 -4.90 -17.57
N ILE A 119 -21.09 -3.64 -17.75
CA ILE A 119 -19.68 -3.23 -17.67
C ILE A 119 -19.12 -3.46 -16.27
N THR A 120 -19.88 -3.14 -15.22
CA THR A 120 -19.48 -3.42 -13.83
C THR A 120 -19.35 -4.92 -13.58
N ALA A 121 -20.25 -5.75 -14.10
CA ALA A 121 -20.15 -7.21 -13.99
C ALA A 121 -18.93 -7.78 -14.75
N ASP A 122 -18.64 -7.28 -15.95
CA ASP A 122 -17.47 -7.66 -16.74
C ASP A 122 -16.16 -7.24 -16.02
N ALA A 123 -16.13 -6.04 -15.44
CA ALA A 123 -15.01 -5.52 -14.65
C ALA A 123 -14.80 -6.34 -13.37
N PHE A 124 -15.88 -6.69 -12.66
CA PHE A 124 -15.85 -7.58 -11.50
C PHE A 124 -15.27 -8.95 -11.86
N ALA A 125 -15.75 -9.58 -12.93
CA ALA A 125 -15.25 -10.88 -13.38
C ALA A 125 -13.76 -10.82 -13.75
N TRP A 126 -13.33 -9.76 -14.43
CA TRP A 126 -11.91 -9.54 -14.73
C TRP A 126 -11.08 -9.33 -13.47
N PHE A 127 -11.58 -8.55 -12.51
CA PHE A 127 -10.91 -8.28 -11.25
C PHE A 127 -10.69 -9.56 -10.46
N VAL A 128 -11.73 -10.37 -10.27
CA VAL A 128 -11.65 -11.65 -9.56
C VAL A 128 -10.64 -12.55 -10.27
N LYS A 129 -10.75 -12.73 -11.59
CA LYS A 129 -9.80 -13.56 -12.35
C LYS A 129 -8.35 -13.12 -12.21
N LYS A 130 -8.09 -11.82 -12.19
CA LYS A 130 -6.72 -11.26 -12.16
C LYS A 130 -6.12 -11.22 -10.76
N ARG A 131 -6.93 -10.91 -9.74
CA ARG A 131 -6.48 -10.64 -8.37
C ARG A 131 -6.70 -11.81 -7.41
N LEU A 132 -7.65 -12.68 -7.73
CA LEU A 132 -8.07 -13.86 -6.96
C LEU A 132 -8.17 -15.07 -7.92
N PRO A 133 -7.06 -15.48 -8.56
CA PRO A 133 -7.09 -16.48 -9.63
C PRO A 133 -7.68 -17.82 -9.19
N ASP A 134 -7.45 -18.24 -7.94
CA ASP A 134 -7.93 -19.54 -7.44
C ASP A 134 -9.46 -19.55 -7.30
N VAL A 135 -10.08 -18.38 -7.07
CA VAL A 135 -11.57 -18.26 -7.07
C VAL A 135 -12.13 -18.47 -8.46
N SER A 136 -11.38 -18.09 -9.51
CA SER A 136 -11.83 -18.20 -10.90
C SER A 136 -11.86 -19.64 -11.44
N GLU A 137 -11.25 -20.58 -10.71
CA GLU A 137 -11.39 -22.02 -10.97
C GLU A 137 -12.79 -22.54 -10.57
N HIS A 138 -13.54 -21.76 -9.79
CA HIS A 138 -14.92 -22.01 -9.41
C HIS A 138 -15.88 -21.14 -10.25
N PRO A 139 -17.14 -21.55 -10.52
CA PRO A 139 -18.07 -20.77 -11.32
C PRO A 139 -18.47 -19.45 -10.63
N VAL A 140 -17.77 -18.37 -10.99
CA VAL A 140 -17.84 -17.05 -10.34
C VAL A 140 -19.16 -16.31 -10.59
N SER A 141 -19.87 -16.58 -11.70
CA SER A 141 -20.92 -15.69 -12.22
C SER A 141 -22.17 -15.54 -11.33
N THR A 142 -22.36 -16.42 -10.35
CA THR A 142 -23.48 -16.34 -9.38
C THR A 142 -23.12 -16.77 -7.96
N ASN A 143 -21.85 -17.14 -7.69
CA ASN A 143 -21.48 -17.68 -6.39
C ASN A 143 -20.03 -17.37 -5.99
N TYR A 144 -19.65 -16.09 -6.15
CA TYR A 144 -18.32 -15.59 -5.77
C TYR A 144 -17.98 -15.92 -4.32
N VAL A 145 -18.93 -15.74 -3.39
CA VAL A 145 -18.69 -15.92 -1.95
C VAL A 145 -18.30 -17.36 -1.63
N ASP A 146 -19.02 -18.36 -2.16
CA ASP A 146 -18.68 -19.76 -1.93
C ASP A 146 -17.35 -20.14 -2.61
N GLY A 147 -17.08 -19.60 -3.79
CA GLY A 147 -15.79 -19.78 -4.47
C GLY A 147 -14.64 -19.21 -3.64
N PHE A 148 -14.81 -18.00 -3.09
CA PHE A 148 -13.83 -17.38 -2.22
C PHE A 148 -13.61 -18.18 -0.95
N GLU A 149 -14.67 -18.66 -0.30
CA GLU A 149 -14.53 -19.46 0.93
C GLU A 149 -13.80 -20.78 0.66
N GLN A 150 -14.04 -21.42 -0.48
CA GLN A 150 -13.34 -22.64 -0.90
C GLN A 150 -11.86 -22.40 -1.18
N SER A 151 -11.52 -21.31 -1.87
CA SER A 151 -10.13 -21.03 -2.27
C SER A 151 -9.31 -20.33 -1.19
N TYR A 152 -9.92 -19.45 -0.40
CA TYR A 152 -9.24 -18.51 0.50
C TYR A 152 -9.88 -18.36 1.89
N GLY A 153 -10.92 -19.13 2.25
CA GLY A 153 -11.56 -19.04 3.57
C GLY A 153 -10.57 -19.20 4.74
N HIS A 154 -9.54 -20.02 4.57
CA HIS A 154 -8.45 -20.17 5.54
C HIS A 154 -7.60 -18.90 5.75
N VAL A 155 -7.52 -18.03 4.75
CA VAL A 155 -6.82 -16.73 4.85
C VAL A 155 -7.56 -15.80 5.80
N LEU A 156 -8.89 -15.80 5.77
CA LEU A 156 -9.71 -15.05 6.73
C LEU A 156 -9.48 -15.53 8.17
N GLN A 157 -9.22 -16.82 8.34
CA GLN A 157 -8.88 -17.45 9.63
C GLN A 157 -7.43 -17.20 10.08
N GLY A 158 -6.65 -16.43 9.30
CA GLY A 158 -5.27 -16.04 9.66
C GLY A 158 -4.19 -17.02 9.23
N LYS A 159 -4.49 -17.97 8.33
CA LYS A 159 -3.49 -18.84 7.72
C LYS A 159 -2.89 -18.20 6.46
N SER A 160 -1.73 -18.66 6.03
CA SER A 160 -1.13 -18.26 4.75
C SER A 160 -1.96 -18.76 3.57
N THR A 161 -1.81 -18.11 2.43
CA THR A 161 -2.39 -18.47 1.12
C THR A 161 -2.04 -19.91 0.75
N ALA A 162 -0.78 -20.32 0.95
CA ALA A 162 -0.33 -21.69 0.74
C ALA A 162 -0.94 -22.72 1.71
N ASN A 163 -1.49 -22.27 2.85
CA ASN A 163 -2.12 -23.11 3.88
C ASN A 163 -1.23 -24.25 4.40
N ASP A 164 0.09 -24.04 4.40
CA ASP A 164 1.12 -25.04 4.72
C ASP A 164 1.74 -24.83 6.12
N GLY A 165 1.17 -23.92 6.92
CA GLY A 165 1.67 -23.55 8.24
C GLY A 165 2.70 -22.42 8.23
N THR A 166 3.05 -21.87 7.07
CA THR A 166 3.82 -20.62 6.99
C THR A 166 3.05 -19.45 7.60
N PRO A 167 3.73 -18.49 8.26
CA PRO A 167 3.07 -17.30 8.78
C PRO A 167 2.50 -16.43 7.64
N PRO A 168 1.32 -15.79 7.84
CA PRO A 168 0.78 -14.85 6.87
C PRO A 168 1.64 -13.58 6.78
N GLY A 169 1.65 -12.96 5.60
CA GLY A 169 2.34 -11.72 5.28
C GLY A 169 1.51 -10.82 4.36
N ASP A 170 2.21 -10.15 3.45
CA ASP A 170 1.60 -9.11 2.60
C ASP A 170 0.58 -9.67 1.60
N ASP A 171 0.75 -10.92 1.15
CA ASP A 171 -0.13 -11.52 0.15
C ASP A 171 -1.50 -11.86 0.75
N GLU A 172 -1.56 -12.32 1.99
CA GLU A 172 -2.82 -12.54 2.72
C GLU A 172 -3.54 -11.21 3.01
N ALA A 173 -2.79 -10.15 3.31
CA ALA A 173 -3.35 -8.81 3.46
C ALA A 173 -3.97 -8.32 2.15
N LYS A 174 -3.32 -8.57 1.00
CA LYS A 174 -3.86 -8.26 -0.33
C LYS A 174 -5.11 -9.08 -0.64
N VAL A 175 -5.11 -10.39 -0.39
CA VAL A 175 -6.29 -11.27 -0.62
C VAL A 175 -7.49 -10.78 0.18
N LYS A 176 -7.31 -10.43 1.46
CA LYS A 176 -8.37 -9.86 2.29
C LYS A 176 -8.91 -8.54 1.73
N ARG A 177 -8.01 -7.67 1.25
CA ARG A 177 -8.40 -6.40 0.64
C ARG A 177 -9.19 -6.62 -0.65
N TYR A 178 -8.69 -7.45 -1.56
CA TYR A 178 -9.37 -7.77 -2.81
C TYR A 178 -10.72 -8.44 -2.58
N HIS A 179 -10.84 -9.27 -1.54
CA HIS A 179 -12.13 -9.85 -1.17
C HIS A 179 -13.14 -8.77 -0.76
N LYS A 180 -12.71 -7.81 0.05
CA LYS A 180 -13.55 -6.68 0.45
C LYS A 180 -14.00 -5.84 -0.75
N GLU A 181 -13.07 -5.49 -1.65
CA GLU A 181 -13.34 -4.75 -2.90
C GLU A 181 -14.35 -5.51 -3.78
N ALA A 182 -14.14 -6.82 -3.97
CA ALA A 182 -15.04 -7.68 -4.74
C ALA A 182 -16.44 -7.77 -4.10
N LEU A 183 -16.53 -7.91 -2.77
CA LEU A 183 -17.82 -7.91 -2.08
C LEU A 183 -18.56 -6.59 -2.24
N ALA A 184 -17.87 -5.45 -2.19
CA ALA A 184 -18.49 -4.15 -2.36
C ALA A 184 -19.11 -4.01 -3.77
N ALA A 185 -18.33 -4.36 -4.81
CA ALA A 185 -18.82 -4.39 -6.19
C ALA A 185 -19.98 -5.37 -6.40
N LEU A 186 -19.92 -6.57 -5.81
CA LEU A 186 -21.00 -7.55 -5.87
C LEU A 186 -22.28 -7.03 -5.21
N ASN A 187 -22.17 -6.45 -4.01
CA ASN A 187 -23.31 -5.87 -3.30
C ASN A 187 -23.95 -4.72 -4.10
N ALA A 188 -23.16 -3.88 -4.77
CA ALA A 188 -23.69 -2.83 -5.64
C ALA A 188 -24.41 -3.40 -6.87
N LEU A 189 -23.90 -4.48 -7.47
CA LEU A 189 -24.53 -5.19 -8.60
C LEU A 189 -25.85 -5.87 -8.21
N GLU A 190 -25.90 -6.48 -7.03
CA GLU A 190 -27.09 -7.17 -6.50
C GLU A 190 -28.10 -6.22 -5.87
N ALA A 191 -27.67 -5.02 -5.49
CA ALA A 191 -28.60 -3.97 -5.07
C ALA A 191 -29.59 -3.65 -6.20
N GLY A 192 -30.84 -3.40 -5.80
CA GLY A 192 -31.93 -3.01 -6.68
C GLY A 192 -31.70 -1.64 -7.32
N ASP A 193 -32.75 -0.83 -7.42
CA ASP A 193 -32.63 0.50 -8.02
C ASP A 193 -31.82 1.44 -7.11
N LEU A 194 -30.56 1.65 -7.47
CA LEU A 194 -29.69 2.67 -6.91
C LEU A 194 -29.59 3.84 -7.90
N ASP A 195 -29.47 5.05 -7.38
CA ASP A 195 -29.01 6.17 -8.19
C ASP A 195 -27.54 5.96 -8.60
N LEU A 196 -27.14 6.65 -9.67
CA LEU A 196 -25.83 6.46 -10.27
C LEU A 196 -24.67 6.74 -9.30
N GLN A 197 -24.81 7.75 -8.44
CA GLN A 197 -23.75 8.13 -7.50
C GLN A 197 -23.57 7.06 -6.42
N THR A 198 -24.68 6.63 -5.80
CA THR A 198 -24.66 5.56 -4.79
C THR A 198 -24.12 4.25 -5.36
N PHE A 199 -24.46 3.93 -6.61
CA PHE A 199 -23.94 2.75 -7.28
C PHE A 199 -22.43 2.83 -7.52
N ILE A 200 -21.91 3.98 -8.01
CA ILE A 200 -20.47 4.18 -8.23
C ILE A 200 -19.69 4.08 -6.93
N GLU A 201 -20.16 4.75 -5.87
CA GLU A 201 -19.51 4.75 -4.56
C GLU A 201 -19.48 3.34 -3.95
N GLY A 202 -20.57 2.58 -4.08
CA GLY A 202 -20.61 1.18 -3.62
C GLY A 202 -19.72 0.25 -4.44
N ALA A 203 -19.65 0.44 -5.75
CA ALA A 203 -18.88 -0.41 -6.66
C ALA A 203 -17.37 -0.11 -6.69
N SER A 204 -16.94 1.05 -6.19
CA SER A 204 -15.55 1.53 -6.27
C SER A 204 -14.83 1.56 -4.91
N SER A 205 -15.40 0.94 -3.88
CA SER A 205 -14.89 0.95 -2.48
C SER A 205 -14.08 -0.30 -2.09
#